data_AF-A0A354FSJ5-F1
#
_entry.id   AF-A0A354FSJ5-F1
#
_cell.length_a   1.000
_cell.length_b   1.000
_cell.length_c   1.000
_cell.angle_alpha   90.00
_cell.angle_beta   90.00
_cell.angle_gamma   90.00
#
_symmetry.space_group_name_H-M   'P 1'
#
loop_
_entity.id
_entity.type
_entity.pdbx_description
1 polymer ?
#
loop_
_entity_poly.entity_id
_entity_poly.type
_entity_poly.pdbx_seq_one_letter_code
_entity_poly.pdbx_strand_id
1 'polypeptide(L)' 'AYAFIGGVGPKEFYAKTVGAIEIPGSDPGIYVDILPEPSAEDHL' A
#
# COMPACT_ATOMS: atom_id res chain seq x y z
N ALA A 1 19.95 3.10 9.79
CA ALA A 1 18.87 2.09 9.77
C ALA A 1 17.96 2.39 8.57
N TYR A 2 17.36 1.38 7.95
CA TYR A 2 16.42 1.54 6.83
C TYR A 2 15.21 0.62 7.04
N ALA A 3 14.07 0.98 6.44
CA ALA A 3 12.84 0.21 6.52
C ALA A 3 12.04 0.35 5.22
N PHE A 4 11.17 -0.62 4.96
CA PHE A 4 10.21 -0.62 3.85
C PHE A 4 8.79 -0.60 4.41
N ILE A 5 7.87 0.07 3.72
CA ILE A 5 6.45 0.15 4.09
C ILE A 5 5.65 -0.54 3.00
N GLY A 6 5.10 -1.72 3.30
CA GLY A 6 4.15 -2.44 2.44
C GLY A 6 2.71 -2.11 2.82
N GLY A 7 1.75 -2.33 1.90
CA GLY A 7 0.33 -2.07 2.17
C GLY A 7 0.07 -0.64 2.66
N VAL A 8 0.74 0.34 2.03
CA VAL A 8 1.01 1.67 2.59
C VAL A 8 -0.24 2.50 2.94
N GLY A 9 -1.44 2.14 2.47
CA GLY A 9 -2.62 2.97 2.69
C GLY A 9 -2.36 4.40 2.16
N PRO A 10 -2.66 5.47 2.92
CA PRO A 10 -2.38 6.85 2.50
C PRO A 10 -0.87 7.14 2.42
N LYS A 11 -0.31 7.18 1.20
CA LYS A 11 1.12 7.42 0.94
C LYS A 11 1.61 8.73 1.56
N GLU A 12 0.79 9.77 1.56
CA GLU A 12 1.13 11.11 2.07
C GLU A 12 1.42 11.12 3.57
N PHE A 13 0.82 10.21 4.35
CA PHE A 13 1.08 10.11 5.79
C PHE A 13 2.56 9.80 6.06
N TYR A 14 3.13 8.86 5.32
CA TYR A 14 4.52 8.43 5.50
C TYR A 14 5.51 9.42 4.91
N ALA A 15 5.17 10.05 3.78
CA ALA A 15 5.97 11.13 3.22
C ALA A 15 6.14 12.28 4.22
N LYS A 16 5.06 12.67 4.91
CA LYS A 16 5.07 13.78 5.90
C LYS A 16 5.71 13.40 7.23
N THR A 17 5.44 12.20 7.74
CA THR A 17 5.86 11.80 9.10
C THR A 17 7.33 11.41 9.17
N VAL A 18 7.84 10.70 8.16
CA VAL A 18 9.20 10.11 8.20
C VAL A 18 10.04 10.43 6.97
N GLY A 19 9.56 11.27 6.06
CA GLY A 19 10.28 11.59 4.82
C GLY A 19 10.39 10.39 3.87
N ALA A 20 9.43 9.47 3.91
CA ALA A 20 9.42 8.32 3.02
C ALA A 20 9.25 8.78 1.56
N ILE A 21 9.93 8.08 0.65
CA ILE A 21 9.78 8.25 -0.79
C ILE A 21 9.18 6.99 -1.40
N GLU A 22 8.39 7.17 -2.46
CA GLU A 22 7.85 6.05 -3.21
C GLU A 22 8.96 5.31 -3.96
N ILE A 23 8.88 3.99 -3.98
CA ILE A 23 9.78 3.14 -4.74
C ILE A 23 9.19 3.00 -6.15
N PRO A 24 9.89 3.43 -7.21
CA PRO A 24 9.36 3.32 -8.58
C PRO A 24 9.00 1.87 -8.93
N GLY A 25 7.78 1.67 -9.45
CA GLY A 25 7.29 0.35 -9.84
C GLY A 25 6.89 -0.57 -8.67
N SER A 26 6.75 -0.06 -7.44
CA SER A 26 6.28 -0.86 -6.31
C SER A 26 4.78 -1.15 -6.31
N ASP A 27 4.06 -0.64 -7.31
CA ASP A 27 2.62 -0.82 -7.53
C ASP A 27 2.38 -1.28 -8.98
N PRO A 28 1.59 -2.35 -9.22
CA PRO A 28 0.85 -3.16 -8.23
C PRO A 28 1.77 -4.02 -7.34
N GLY A 29 1.37 -4.23 -6.08
CA GLY A 29 2.11 -5.06 -5.13
C GLY A 29 1.96 -6.57 -5.36
N ILE A 30 2.81 -7.39 -4.73
CA ILE A 30 2.88 -8.85 -4.96
C ILE A 30 1.62 -9.66 -4.60
N TYR A 31 0.67 -9.06 -3.88
CA TYR A 31 -0.56 -9.70 -3.41
C TYR A 31 -1.80 -9.35 -4.25
N VAL A 32 -1.62 -8.66 -5.38
CA VAL A 32 -2.69 -8.21 -6.29
C VAL A 32 -3.67 -9.32 -6.69
N ASP A 33 -3.17 -10.56 -6.89
CA ASP A 33 -3.99 -11.68 -7.36
C ASP A 33 -4.29 -12.73 -6.27
N ILE A 34 -3.92 -12.44 -5.02
CA ILE A 34 -4.06 -13.38 -3.89
C ILE A 34 -5.29 -13.05 -3.04
N LEU A 35 -5.72 -11.78 -3.03
CA LEU A 35 -6.89 -11.38 -2.27
C LEU A 35 -8.16 -11.73 -3.06
N PRO A 36 -9.16 -12.40 -2.46
CA PRO A 36 -10.45 -12.61 -3.09
C PRO A 36 -11.07 -11.24 -3.40
N GLU A 37 -11.83 -11.15 -4.51
CA GLU A 37 -12.56 -9.93 -4.80
C GLU A 37 -13.48 -9.59 -3.61
N PRO A 38 -13.53 -8.30 -3.20
CA PRO A 38 -14.43 -7.90 -2.12
C PRO A 38 -15.86 -8.30 -2.49
N SER A 39 -16.57 -8.89 -1.54
CA SER A 39 -17.94 -9.30 -1.78
C SER A 39 -18.82 -8.05 -1.94
N ALA A 40 -19.89 -8.13 -2.74
CA ALA A 40 -20.80 -7.00 -2.93
C ALA A 40 -21.44 -6.50 -1.61
N GLU A 41 -21.35 -7.28 -0.53
CA GLU A 41 -21.85 -6.94 0.80
C GLU A 41 -20.91 -6.02 1.59
N ASP A 42 -19.62 -5.93 1.21
CA ASP A 42 -18.61 -5.12 1.91
C ASP A 42 -18.70 -3.61 1.60
N HIS A 43 -19.55 -3.22 0.66
CA HIS A 43 -19.79 -1.84 0.24
C HIS A 43 -21.09 -1.22 0.80
N LEU A 44 -21.82 -1.94 1.65
CA LEU A 44 -23.07 -1.50 2.31
C LEU A 44 -22.86 -0.95 3.72
#